data_AF-A0A1H2NW92-F1
#
_entry.id   AF-A0A1H2NW92-F1
#
_cell.length_a   1.000
_cell.length_b   1.000
_cell.length_c   1.000
_cell.angle_alpha   90.00
_cell.angle_beta   90.00
_cell.angle_gamma   90.00
#
_symmetry.space_group_name_H-M   'P 1'
#
loop_
_entity.id
_entity.type
_entity.pdbx_description
1 polymer ?
#
loop_
_entity_poly.entity_id
_entity_poly.type
_entity_poly.pdbx_seq_one_letter_code
_entity_poly.pdbx_strand_id
1 'polypeptide(L)'
;MHTLAQLRAGELSGITRLDLVEGLTEFPREIFDLADSLEILNLSGNALSALPEDLHRLTRLRVLFCSDNRFTELPTCLGQCAALTMIGFKANRIRQVPGAALPPLLRWLILTDNCIETLPGELGERPYLQKLMLAGNRLQVLPESLRHCHRLELIRIAANRMTELPQWLLALPSLTWLAYAGNPLETEADASALEATPRIEWSTLQLEHKLGEGASGVIHQAAWQTPEQPAMPVAVKLYKGEMTSDGSPLHEMNACITAGLHPNLIRVEGRIVDHPQQAAGLVMQLIPTSYRNLAALPSLASCSRDIYPDELRFSASVALRIASGIASVAEHLHGHGITHGDLYGHNILWNQQGDCLLGDFGAASFHAISDSPESRALQRIEVRAFGVLLGELLARIDSGLSDAQRKVLEELEQDCCQPQVLARPGFDEVLERLKNL
;
A
#
# COMPACT_ATOMS: atom_id res chain seq x y z
N MET A 1 16.90 19.22 -0.72
CA MET A 1 16.21 19.82 -1.89
C MET A 1 17.21 20.68 -2.62
N HIS A 2 17.21 20.63 -3.96
CA HIS A 2 18.05 21.51 -4.78
C HIS A 2 17.24 22.75 -5.17
N THR A 3 17.93 23.79 -5.61
CA THR A 3 17.30 25.04 -6.06
C THR A 3 17.52 25.26 -7.55
N LEU A 4 16.64 26.06 -8.15
CA LEU A 4 16.80 26.45 -9.55
C LEU A 4 18.06 27.31 -9.76
N ALA A 5 18.47 28.08 -8.75
CA ALA A 5 19.70 28.87 -8.78
C ALA A 5 20.94 27.99 -8.88
N GLN A 6 21.03 26.92 -8.08
CA GLN A 6 22.14 25.95 -8.16
C GLN A 6 22.22 25.26 -9.52
N LEU A 7 21.06 24.90 -10.09
CA LEU A 7 20.98 24.32 -11.43
C LEU A 7 21.53 25.29 -12.48
N ARG A 8 21.09 26.55 -12.45
CA ARG A 8 21.53 27.60 -13.39
C ARG A 8 23.00 27.98 -13.24
N ALA A 9 23.55 27.86 -12.04
CA ALA A 9 24.96 28.09 -11.77
C ALA A 9 25.85 26.92 -12.20
N GLY A 10 25.28 25.79 -12.63
CA GLY A 10 26.02 24.58 -13.02
C GLY A 10 26.59 23.78 -11.83
N GLU A 11 26.23 24.15 -10.59
CA GLU A 11 26.71 23.50 -9.36
C GLU A 11 26.23 22.05 -9.21
N LEU A 12 25.22 21.67 -9.99
CA LEU A 12 24.59 20.36 -9.97
C LEU A 12 25.10 19.41 -11.06
N SER A 13 26.21 19.75 -11.73
CA SER A 13 26.78 18.90 -12.78
C SER A 13 27.11 17.49 -12.27
N GLY A 14 26.69 16.46 -13.02
CA GLY A 14 27.00 15.06 -12.72
C GLY A 14 26.10 14.39 -11.67
N ILE A 15 25.12 15.09 -11.10
CA ILE A 15 24.18 14.45 -10.16
C ILE A 15 23.31 13.40 -10.87
N THR A 16 22.91 12.38 -10.12
CA THR A 16 22.00 11.33 -10.62
C THR A 16 20.55 11.55 -10.17
N ARG A 17 20.33 12.39 -9.16
CA ARG A 17 18.99 12.72 -8.63
C ARG A 17 18.81 14.22 -8.50
N LEU A 18 17.77 14.76 -9.14
CA LEU A 18 17.36 16.16 -9.02
C LEU A 18 15.97 16.26 -8.41
N ASP A 19 15.88 16.83 -7.20
CA ASP A 19 14.64 17.31 -6.59
C ASP A 19 14.53 18.85 -6.67
N LEU A 20 13.49 19.37 -7.33
CA LEU A 20 13.17 20.82 -7.43
C LEU A 20 11.73 21.11 -7.03
N VAL A 21 11.55 21.98 -6.03
CA VAL A 21 10.24 22.45 -5.53
C VAL A 21 10.30 23.96 -5.35
N GLU A 22 10.23 24.68 -6.47
CA GLU A 22 10.52 26.13 -6.55
C GLU A 22 9.32 26.91 -7.15
N GLY A 23 8.11 26.33 -7.08
CA GLY A 23 6.91 26.93 -7.66
C GLY A 23 6.95 27.01 -9.19
N LEU A 24 7.64 26.06 -9.84
CA LEU A 24 7.90 26.06 -11.28
C LEU A 24 6.58 26.05 -12.09
N THR A 25 6.40 27.01 -12.99
CA THR A 25 5.28 27.02 -13.94
C THR A 25 5.64 26.42 -15.29
N GLU A 26 6.94 26.30 -15.57
CA GLU A 26 7.50 25.70 -16.78
C GLU A 26 8.68 24.80 -16.43
N PHE A 27 8.99 23.86 -17.32
CA PHE A 27 10.15 22.99 -17.17
C PHE A 27 11.44 23.79 -17.37
N PRO A 28 12.35 23.82 -16.37
CA PRO A 28 13.65 24.48 -16.52
C PRO A 28 14.51 23.77 -17.57
N ARG A 29 14.86 24.47 -18.65
CA ARG A 29 15.65 23.91 -19.76
C ARG A 29 17.05 23.49 -19.32
N GLU A 30 17.58 24.10 -18.28
CA GLU A 30 18.87 23.82 -17.65
C GLU A 30 18.94 22.38 -17.08
N ILE A 31 17.80 21.71 -16.87
CA ILE A 31 17.80 20.27 -16.50
C ILE A 31 18.45 19.43 -17.60
N PHE A 32 18.38 19.85 -18.86
CA PHE A 32 19.03 19.15 -19.96
C PHE A 32 20.56 19.18 -19.89
N ASP A 33 21.16 20.08 -19.11
CA ASP A 33 22.61 20.10 -18.87
C ASP A 33 23.05 18.90 -18.01
N LEU A 34 22.10 18.18 -17.41
CA LEU A 34 22.31 16.94 -16.64
C LEU A 34 22.01 15.67 -17.45
N ALA A 35 21.77 15.77 -18.76
CA ALA A 35 21.33 14.64 -19.60
C ALA A 35 22.26 13.41 -19.55
N ASP A 36 23.56 13.64 -19.29
CA ASP A 36 24.57 12.59 -19.22
C ASP A 36 24.58 11.83 -17.89
N SER A 37 23.91 12.30 -16.84
CA SER A 37 23.97 11.69 -15.49
C SER A 37 22.62 11.47 -14.83
N LEU A 38 21.59 12.25 -15.17
CA LEU A 38 20.34 12.29 -14.42
C LEU A 38 19.52 11.00 -14.60
N GLU A 39 19.29 10.29 -13.50
CA GLU A 39 18.48 9.06 -13.45
C GLU A 39 17.11 9.27 -12.78
N ILE A 40 17.04 10.18 -11.80
CA ILE A 40 15.84 10.45 -11.01
C ILE A 40 15.53 11.94 -11.07
N LEU A 41 14.38 12.30 -11.63
CA LEU A 41 13.88 13.67 -11.67
C LEU A 41 12.60 13.78 -10.85
N ASN A 42 12.59 14.66 -9.87
CA ASN A 42 11.42 14.97 -9.06
C ASN A 42 11.11 16.47 -9.15
N LEU A 43 9.98 16.76 -9.79
CA LEU A 43 9.38 18.07 -9.98
C LEU A 43 8.03 18.16 -9.23
N SER A 44 7.81 17.34 -8.21
CA SER A 44 6.56 17.35 -7.45
C SER A 44 6.38 18.64 -6.65
N GLY A 45 5.13 19.07 -6.41
CA GLY A 45 4.84 20.28 -5.62
C GLY A 45 5.13 21.59 -6.35
N ASN A 46 4.99 21.60 -7.67
CA ASN A 46 5.16 22.80 -8.50
C ASN A 46 3.81 23.18 -9.17
N ALA A 47 3.85 24.01 -10.19
CA ALA A 47 2.70 24.48 -10.95
C ALA A 47 2.77 24.11 -12.44
N LEU A 48 3.49 23.02 -12.77
CA LEU A 48 3.69 22.56 -14.15
C LEU A 48 2.38 22.03 -14.74
N SER A 49 2.13 22.37 -16.00
CA SER A 49 1.02 21.82 -16.78
C SER A 49 1.46 21.05 -18.02
N ALA A 50 2.76 21.09 -18.35
CA ALA A 50 3.34 20.42 -19.50
C ALA A 50 4.81 20.03 -19.21
N LEU A 51 5.31 19.06 -19.97
CA LEU A 51 6.72 18.71 -20.07
C LEU A 51 7.21 19.01 -21.49
N PRO A 52 8.51 19.24 -21.70
CA PRO A 52 9.04 19.53 -23.03
C PRO A 52 9.00 18.28 -23.93
N GLU A 53 8.66 18.46 -25.20
CA GLU A 53 8.60 17.37 -26.21
C GLU A 53 9.93 16.61 -26.33
N ASP A 54 11.05 17.29 -26.08
CA ASP A 54 12.40 16.74 -26.13
C ASP A 54 12.90 16.16 -24.79
N LEU A 55 11.99 15.80 -23.87
CA LEU A 55 12.35 15.18 -22.57
C LEU A 55 13.21 13.90 -22.74
N HIS A 56 13.00 13.16 -23.85
CA HIS A 56 13.75 11.95 -24.19
C HIS A 56 15.27 12.17 -24.33
N ARG A 57 15.73 13.43 -24.42
CA ARG A 57 17.16 13.80 -24.34
C ARG A 57 17.80 13.37 -23.01
N LEU A 58 17.03 13.24 -21.94
CA LEU A 58 17.48 12.69 -20.66
C LEU A 58 17.59 11.16 -20.78
N THR A 59 18.57 10.69 -21.55
CA THR A 59 18.69 9.27 -21.96
C THR A 59 18.86 8.29 -20.79
N ARG A 60 19.32 8.78 -19.63
CA ARG A 60 19.47 7.98 -18.40
C ARG A 60 18.29 8.08 -17.44
N LEU A 61 17.26 8.87 -17.75
CA LEU A 61 16.12 9.08 -16.85
C LEU A 61 15.31 7.80 -16.68
N ARG A 62 15.27 7.30 -15.44
CA ARG A 62 14.60 6.06 -15.04
C ARG A 62 13.35 6.30 -14.20
N VAL A 63 13.34 7.41 -13.46
CA VAL A 63 12.27 7.78 -12.53
C VAL A 63 11.89 9.24 -12.72
N LEU A 64 10.60 9.50 -12.92
CA LEU A 64 10.04 10.84 -12.98
C LEU A 64 8.87 11.00 -12.00
N PHE A 65 8.95 12.00 -11.14
CA PHE A 65 7.86 12.43 -10.27
C PHE A 65 7.43 13.86 -10.59
N CYS A 66 6.13 14.04 -10.86
CA CYS A 66 5.45 15.29 -11.16
C CYS A 66 4.15 15.38 -10.36
N SER A 67 4.12 14.85 -9.13
CA SER A 67 2.94 14.89 -8.26
C SER A 67 2.62 16.32 -7.83
N ASP A 68 1.38 16.61 -7.43
CA ASP A 68 0.99 17.92 -6.90
C ASP A 68 1.34 19.06 -7.88
N ASN A 69 0.87 18.92 -9.11
CA ASN A 69 1.06 19.88 -10.22
C ASN A 69 -0.30 20.17 -10.89
N ARG A 70 -0.29 20.68 -12.13
CA ARG A 70 -1.49 21.13 -12.86
C ARG A 70 -1.71 20.38 -14.17
N PHE A 71 -1.17 19.17 -14.31
CA PHE A 71 -1.35 18.36 -15.53
C PHE A 71 -2.81 17.93 -15.71
N THR A 72 -3.34 18.10 -16.92
CA THR A 72 -4.68 17.65 -17.32
C THR A 72 -4.67 16.42 -18.23
N GLU A 73 -3.50 16.06 -18.74
CA GLU A 73 -3.21 14.87 -19.52
C GLU A 73 -1.84 14.32 -19.12
N LEU A 74 -1.63 13.01 -19.27
CA LEU A 74 -0.30 12.43 -19.11
C LEU A 74 0.55 12.79 -20.36
N PRO A 75 1.69 13.50 -20.23
CA PRO A 75 2.44 14.00 -21.38
C PRO A 75 2.96 12.89 -22.31
N THR A 76 2.71 13.01 -23.61
CA THR A 76 3.09 12.00 -24.62
C THR A 76 4.61 11.86 -24.79
N CYS A 77 5.39 12.91 -24.49
CA CYS A 77 6.85 12.86 -24.52
C CYS A 77 7.44 11.76 -23.60
N LEU A 78 6.70 11.32 -22.58
CA LEU A 78 7.10 10.26 -21.67
C LEU A 78 7.29 8.92 -22.38
N GLY A 79 6.48 8.60 -23.39
CA GLY A 79 6.59 7.34 -24.13
C GLY A 79 7.88 7.23 -24.97
N GLN A 80 8.51 8.37 -25.26
CA GLN A 80 9.79 8.43 -25.98
C GLN A 80 11.00 8.19 -25.07
N CYS A 81 10.82 8.23 -23.74
CA CYS A 81 11.90 8.06 -22.77
C CYS A 81 12.21 6.56 -22.59
N ALA A 82 13.12 6.02 -23.40
CA ALA A 82 13.37 4.58 -23.49
C ALA A 82 13.83 3.91 -22.18
N ALA A 83 14.50 4.65 -21.29
CA ALA A 83 14.97 4.15 -20.00
C ALA A 83 13.96 4.34 -18.85
N LEU A 84 12.83 5.03 -19.10
CA LEU A 84 11.88 5.42 -18.06
C LEU A 84 11.07 4.21 -17.60
N THR A 85 11.17 3.93 -16.30
CA THR A 85 10.53 2.76 -15.68
C THR A 85 9.50 3.13 -14.63
N MET A 86 9.57 4.35 -14.08
CA MET A 86 8.70 4.80 -13.01
C MET A 86 8.22 6.21 -13.26
N ILE A 87 6.90 6.37 -13.22
CA ILE A 87 6.22 7.63 -13.46
C ILE A 87 5.23 7.87 -12.31
N GLY A 88 5.30 9.04 -11.69
CA GLY A 88 4.29 9.47 -10.72
C GLY A 88 3.75 10.86 -10.98
N PHE A 89 2.43 10.96 -11.10
CA PHE A 89 1.65 12.19 -11.30
C PHE A 89 0.45 12.18 -10.32
N LYS A 90 0.72 11.90 -9.04
CA LYS A 90 -0.31 11.94 -7.99
C LYS A 90 -0.89 13.36 -7.86
N ALA A 91 -2.14 13.52 -7.45
CA ALA A 91 -2.73 14.82 -7.08
C ALA A 91 -2.57 15.87 -8.19
N ASN A 92 -2.98 15.49 -9.40
CA ASN A 92 -3.02 16.37 -10.56
C ASN A 92 -4.50 16.51 -11.00
N ARG A 93 -4.74 16.88 -12.26
CA ARG A 93 -6.09 17.01 -12.83
C ARG A 93 -6.23 16.18 -14.10
N ILE A 94 -5.45 15.09 -14.19
CA ILE A 94 -5.34 14.27 -15.40
C ILE A 94 -6.69 13.63 -15.69
N ARG A 95 -7.19 13.85 -16.91
CA ARG A 95 -8.40 13.20 -17.45
C ARG A 95 -8.07 12.19 -18.54
N GLN A 96 -6.97 12.40 -19.24
CA GLN A 96 -6.57 11.60 -20.39
C GLN A 96 -5.20 10.98 -20.16
N VAL A 97 -5.10 9.68 -20.42
CA VAL A 97 -3.85 8.92 -20.43
C VAL A 97 -3.67 8.39 -21.86
N PRO A 98 -3.01 9.13 -22.76
CA PRO A 98 -2.78 8.64 -24.11
C PRO A 98 -1.81 7.46 -24.07
N GLY A 99 -2.06 6.43 -24.90
CA GLY A 99 -1.18 5.25 -25.00
C GLY A 99 0.27 5.61 -25.34
N ALA A 100 0.45 6.67 -26.14
CA ALA A 100 1.76 7.21 -26.52
C ALA A 100 2.55 7.83 -25.35
N ALA A 101 1.95 8.09 -24.18
CA ALA A 101 2.67 8.55 -22.99
C ALA A 101 3.28 7.40 -22.18
N LEU A 102 2.99 6.16 -22.52
CA LEU A 102 3.43 4.99 -21.75
C LEU A 102 4.79 4.51 -22.27
N PRO A 103 5.90 4.64 -21.50
CA PRO A 103 7.19 4.17 -21.96
C PRO A 103 7.25 2.65 -22.05
N PRO A 104 8.09 2.09 -22.93
CA PRO A 104 8.14 0.64 -23.18
C PRO A 104 8.61 -0.18 -21.97
N LEU A 105 9.43 0.42 -21.10
CA LEU A 105 9.95 -0.23 -19.88
C LEU A 105 9.15 0.14 -18.62
N LEU A 106 7.92 0.66 -18.77
CA LEU A 106 7.09 1.05 -17.64
C LEU A 106 6.89 -0.10 -16.67
N ARG A 107 7.36 0.09 -15.44
CA ARG A 107 7.12 -0.79 -14.29
C ARG A 107 6.06 -0.20 -13.40
N TRP A 108 6.13 1.11 -13.14
CA TRP A 108 5.36 1.80 -12.11
C TRP A 108 4.63 3.01 -12.66
N LEU A 109 3.32 3.02 -12.48
CA LEU A 109 2.47 4.13 -12.88
C LEU A 109 1.64 4.58 -11.69
N ILE A 110 1.93 5.77 -11.17
CA ILE A 110 1.21 6.39 -10.06
C ILE A 110 0.38 7.55 -10.61
N LEU A 111 -0.93 7.37 -10.65
CA LEU A 111 -1.93 8.33 -11.12
C LEU A 111 -3.02 8.56 -10.06
N THR A 112 -2.73 8.25 -8.81
CA THR A 112 -3.61 8.50 -7.65
C THR A 112 -4.10 9.94 -7.61
N ASP A 113 -5.36 10.15 -7.21
CA ASP A 113 -5.98 11.46 -7.03
C ASP A 113 -5.91 12.33 -8.30
N ASN A 114 -6.67 11.88 -9.31
CA ASN A 114 -6.80 12.55 -10.61
C ASN A 114 -8.28 12.51 -11.04
N CYS A 115 -8.56 12.74 -12.32
CA CYS A 115 -9.91 12.76 -12.89
C CYS A 115 -10.07 11.76 -14.04
N ILE A 116 -9.34 10.64 -14.01
CA ILE A 116 -9.28 9.67 -15.09
C ILE A 116 -10.57 8.85 -15.14
N GLU A 117 -11.19 8.78 -16.31
CA GLU A 117 -12.42 8.00 -16.53
C GLU A 117 -12.15 6.70 -17.29
N THR A 118 -11.14 6.68 -18.15
CA THR A 118 -10.70 5.49 -18.90
C THR A 118 -9.18 5.44 -19.00
N LEU A 119 -8.66 4.22 -19.13
CA LEU A 119 -7.25 3.95 -19.42
C LEU A 119 -7.11 3.39 -20.84
N PRO A 120 -5.98 3.66 -21.52
CA PRO A 120 -5.73 3.19 -22.88
C PRO A 120 -5.46 1.67 -22.90
N GLY A 121 -5.84 1.01 -24.00
CA GLY A 121 -5.57 -0.43 -24.19
C GLY A 121 -4.08 -0.74 -24.22
N GLU A 122 -3.27 0.21 -24.67
CA GLU A 122 -1.82 0.20 -24.73
C GLU A 122 -1.16 -0.04 -23.36
N LEU A 123 -1.86 0.20 -22.24
CA LEU A 123 -1.32 -0.13 -20.92
C LEU A 123 -1.09 -1.64 -20.74
N GLY A 124 -1.92 -2.47 -21.36
CA GLY A 124 -1.77 -3.93 -21.38
C GLY A 124 -0.56 -4.43 -22.17
N GLU A 125 0.06 -3.56 -22.98
CA GLU A 125 1.25 -3.89 -23.78
C GLU A 125 2.56 -3.55 -23.04
N ARG A 126 2.51 -3.28 -21.73
CA ARG A 126 3.67 -2.97 -20.90
C ARG A 126 4.02 -4.20 -20.05
N PRO A 127 4.87 -5.12 -20.57
CA PRO A 127 5.09 -6.44 -19.96
C PRO A 127 5.84 -6.38 -18.62
N TYR A 128 6.42 -5.21 -18.31
CA TYR A 128 7.17 -4.97 -17.08
C TYR A 128 6.33 -4.29 -15.98
N LEU A 129 5.06 -3.98 -16.24
CA LEU A 129 4.19 -3.29 -15.27
C LEU A 129 4.03 -4.16 -14.00
N GLN A 130 4.42 -3.61 -12.86
CA GLN A 130 4.39 -4.25 -11.54
C GLN A 130 3.49 -3.51 -10.55
N LYS A 131 3.39 -2.18 -10.67
CA LYS A 131 2.63 -1.32 -9.77
C LYS A 131 1.77 -0.34 -10.55
N LEU A 132 0.46 -0.34 -10.27
CA LEU A 132 -0.51 0.56 -10.88
C LEU A 132 -1.39 1.24 -9.81
N MET A 133 -1.09 2.51 -9.49
CA MET A 133 -1.82 3.27 -8.49
C MET A 133 -2.82 4.20 -9.17
N LEU A 134 -4.11 3.95 -8.98
CA LEU A 134 -5.24 4.61 -9.64
C LEU A 134 -6.30 5.07 -8.63
N ALA A 135 -6.01 5.00 -7.33
CA ALA A 135 -6.99 5.36 -6.31
C ALA A 135 -7.42 6.83 -6.43
N GLY A 136 -8.68 7.15 -6.12
CA GLY A 136 -9.20 8.52 -6.22
C GLY A 136 -9.32 9.02 -7.67
N ASN A 137 -9.88 8.20 -8.55
CA ASN A 137 -10.18 8.57 -9.94
C ASN A 137 -11.68 8.39 -10.22
N ARG A 138 -12.07 8.29 -11.48
CA ARG A 138 -13.47 8.13 -11.92
C ARG A 138 -13.65 6.90 -12.81
N LEU A 139 -12.76 5.92 -12.67
CA LEU A 139 -12.75 4.71 -13.49
C LEU A 139 -14.02 3.90 -13.22
N GLN A 140 -14.68 3.48 -14.29
CA GLN A 140 -15.80 2.54 -14.21
C GLN A 140 -15.35 1.11 -14.55
N VAL A 141 -14.37 0.99 -15.44
CA VAL A 141 -13.82 -0.28 -15.90
C VAL A 141 -12.32 -0.15 -16.09
N LEU A 142 -11.61 -1.28 -15.95
CA LEU A 142 -10.22 -1.42 -16.37
C LEU A 142 -10.17 -1.97 -17.81
N PRO A 143 -9.20 -1.57 -18.65
CA PRO A 143 -9.11 -2.09 -20.01
C PRO A 143 -8.76 -3.59 -20.00
N GLU A 144 -9.49 -4.38 -20.81
CA GLU A 144 -9.32 -5.84 -20.92
C GLU A 144 -7.87 -6.27 -21.22
N SER A 145 -7.11 -5.42 -21.92
CA SER A 145 -5.72 -5.68 -22.27
C SER A 145 -4.79 -5.84 -21.06
N LEU A 146 -5.15 -5.31 -19.89
CA LEU A 146 -4.37 -5.48 -18.65
C LEU A 146 -4.24 -6.94 -18.19
N ARG A 147 -5.08 -7.84 -18.71
CA ARG A 147 -4.91 -9.29 -18.52
C ARG A 147 -3.51 -9.81 -18.91
N HIS A 148 -2.81 -9.12 -19.81
CA HIS A 148 -1.46 -9.49 -20.26
C HIS A 148 -0.35 -9.02 -19.32
N CYS A 149 -0.65 -8.17 -18.34
CA CYS A 149 0.31 -7.67 -17.35
C CYS A 149 0.55 -8.74 -16.26
N HIS A 150 1.10 -9.90 -16.61
CA HIS A 150 1.31 -11.02 -15.69
C HIS A 150 2.30 -10.71 -14.55
N ARG A 151 3.06 -9.62 -14.64
CA ARG A 151 3.96 -9.12 -13.59
C ARG A 151 3.30 -8.10 -12.65
N LEU A 152 2.03 -7.75 -12.86
CA LEU A 152 1.34 -6.81 -12.00
C LEU A 152 1.18 -7.44 -10.61
N GLU A 153 1.81 -6.84 -9.62
CA GLU A 153 1.84 -7.32 -8.24
C GLU A 153 0.95 -6.49 -7.33
N LEU A 154 0.86 -5.18 -7.60
CA LEU A 154 0.09 -4.24 -6.80
C LEU A 154 -0.78 -3.35 -7.68
N ILE A 155 -2.07 -3.30 -7.37
CA ILE A 155 -3.02 -2.36 -7.97
C ILE A 155 -3.88 -1.70 -6.90
N ARG A 156 -3.95 -0.37 -6.92
CA ARG A 156 -4.83 0.41 -6.05
C ARG A 156 -5.86 1.11 -6.92
N ILE A 157 -7.10 0.68 -6.85
CA ILE A 157 -8.26 1.22 -7.59
C ILE A 157 -9.35 1.72 -6.62
N ALA A 158 -9.02 1.89 -5.34
CA ALA A 158 -9.91 2.46 -4.33
C ALA A 158 -10.49 3.83 -4.75
N ALA A 159 -11.67 4.17 -4.25
CA ALA A 159 -12.36 5.44 -4.53
C ALA A 159 -12.46 5.74 -6.04
N ASN A 160 -13.06 4.82 -6.78
CA ASN A 160 -13.42 4.97 -8.19
C ASN A 160 -14.94 4.77 -8.35
N ARG A 161 -15.41 4.41 -9.55
CA ARG A 161 -16.83 4.21 -9.88
C ARG A 161 -17.10 2.81 -10.43
N MET A 162 -16.28 1.84 -10.02
CA MET A 162 -16.37 0.47 -10.50
C MET A 162 -17.54 -0.26 -9.84
N THR A 163 -18.35 -0.95 -10.63
CA THR A 163 -19.49 -1.77 -10.16
C THR A 163 -19.18 -3.26 -10.12
N GLU A 164 -18.05 -3.68 -10.68
CA GLU A 164 -17.55 -5.05 -10.66
C GLU A 164 -16.02 -5.08 -10.83
N LEU A 165 -15.39 -6.14 -10.35
CA LEU A 165 -13.99 -6.44 -10.66
C LEU A 165 -13.93 -7.35 -11.89
N PRO A 166 -13.05 -7.07 -12.88
CA PRO A 166 -12.95 -7.94 -14.04
C PRO A 166 -12.33 -9.29 -13.66
N GLN A 167 -12.88 -10.40 -14.18
CA GLN A 167 -12.44 -11.75 -13.82
C GLN A 167 -10.94 -12.00 -14.08
N TRP A 168 -10.37 -11.38 -15.12
CA TRP A 168 -8.94 -11.52 -15.40
C TRP A 168 -8.06 -10.94 -14.28
N LEU A 169 -8.53 -9.92 -13.54
CA LEU A 169 -7.78 -9.31 -12.45
C LEU A 169 -7.62 -10.30 -11.31
N LEU A 170 -8.70 -11.02 -10.99
CA LEU A 170 -8.75 -12.09 -9.99
C LEU A 170 -7.98 -13.35 -10.40
N ALA A 171 -7.54 -13.43 -11.65
CA ALA A 171 -6.74 -14.53 -12.19
C ALA A 171 -5.28 -14.16 -12.45
N LEU A 172 -4.85 -12.92 -12.14
CA LEU A 172 -3.47 -12.50 -12.38
C LEU A 172 -2.48 -13.27 -11.49
N PRO A 173 -1.45 -13.91 -12.07
CA PRO A 173 -0.60 -14.83 -11.34
C PRO A 173 0.32 -14.15 -10.31
N SER A 174 0.69 -12.89 -10.54
CA SER A 174 1.57 -12.14 -9.64
C SER A 174 0.84 -11.20 -8.69
N LEU A 175 -0.48 -11.02 -8.86
CA LEU A 175 -1.23 -10.06 -8.07
C LEU A 175 -1.26 -10.50 -6.60
N THR A 176 -0.90 -9.57 -5.74
CA THR A 176 -0.61 -9.80 -4.31
C THR A 176 -1.31 -8.78 -3.43
N TRP A 177 -1.40 -7.53 -3.91
CA TRP A 177 -1.96 -6.41 -3.18
C TRP A 177 -2.99 -5.72 -4.07
N LEU A 178 -4.23 -5.76 -3.62
CA LEU A 178 -5.38 -5.21 -4.32
C LEU A 178 -6.18 -4.38 -3.32
N ALA A 179 -6.31 -3.09 -3.59
CA ALA A 179 -7.18 -2.18 -2.84
C ALA A 179 -8.25 -1.64 -3.78
N TYR A 180 -9.52 -1.85 -3.45
CA TYR A 180 -10.66 -1.38 -4.25
C TYR A 180 -11.77 -0.73 -3.42
N ALA A 181 -11.55 -0.49 -2.13
CA ALA A 181 -12.52 0.14 -1.24
C ALA A 181 -13.05 1.49 -1.74
N GLY A 182 -14.27 1.85 -1.38
CA GLY A 182 -14.94 3.08 -1.84
C GLY A 182 -15.37 3.06 -3.30
N ASN A 183 -15.50 1.87 -3.90
CA ASN A 183 -16.18 1.68 -5.19
C ASN A 183 -17.62 1.18 -4.96
N PRO A 184 -18.57 1.47 -5.88
CA PRO A 184 -19.93 0.93 -5.81
C PRO A 184 -20.04 -0.60 -5.73
N LEU A 185 -19.02 -1.35 -6.17
CA LEU A 185 -18.97 -2.81 -6.09
C LEU A 185 -18.74 -3.34 -4.66
N GLU A 186 -18.17 -2.52 -3.77
CA GLU A 186 -17.80 -2.95 -2.44
C GLU A 186 -19.04 -3.24 -1.59
N THR A 187 -18.97 -4.30 -0.78
CA THR A 187 -20.03 -4.58 0.21
C THR A 187 -19.93 -3.57 1.35
N GLU A 188 -21.06 -3.12 1.89
CA GLU A 188 -21.04 -2.24 3.06
C GLU A 188 -20.40 -2.94 4.26
N ALA A 189 -19.71 -2.16 5.09
CA ALA A 189 -19.17 -2.64 6.36
C ALA A 189 -20.31 -3.14 7.26
N ASP A 190 -20.00 -4.07 8.17
CA ASP A 190 -20.98 -4.60 9.13
C ASP A 190 -21.52 -3.48 10.04
N ALA A 191 -22.75 -3.04 9.75
CA ALA A 191 -23.43 -2.00 10.51
C ALA A 191 -23.58 -2.38 12.00
N SER A 192 -23.75 -3.67 12.30
CA SER A 192 -23.89 -4.14 13.68
C SER A 192 -22.59 -3.99 14.47
N ALA A 193 -21.44 -4.24 13.83
CA ALA A 193 -20.12 -4.01 14.43
C ALA A 193 -19.88 -2.52 14.71
N LEU A 194 -20.23 -1.65 13.75
CA LEU A 194 -20.11 -0.19 13.90
C LEU A 194 -21.01 0.37 15.01
N GLU A 195 -22.22 -0.18 15.18
CA GLU A 195 -23.15 0.20 16.24
C GLU A 195 -22.71 -0.29 17.61
N ALA A 196 -22.23 -1.54 17.71
CA ALA A 196 -21.77 -2.16 18.96
C ALA A 196 -20.45 -1.57 19.47
N THR A 197 -19.70 -0.85 18.63
CA THR A 197 -18.42 -0.26 19.01
C THR A 197 -18.58 0.77 20.14
N PRO A 198 -17.83 0.64 21.26
CA PRO A 198 -17.88 1.57 22.36
C PRO A 198 -17.67 3.02 21.91
N ARG A 199 -18.47 3.93 22.45
CA ARG A 199 -18.36 5.37 22.21
C ARG A 199 -17.53 5.98 23.33
N ILE A 200 -16.42 6.61 22.97
CA ILE A 200 -15.51 7.24 23.92
C ILE A 200 -15.60 8.75 23.74
N GLU A 201 -16.11 9.42 24.78
CA GLU A 201 -16.27 10.86 24.81
C GLU A 201 -14.91 11.56 24.76
N TRP A 202 -14.73 12.50 23.83
CA TRP A 202 -13.46 13.23 23.69
C TRP A 202 -12.99 13.90 24.99
N SER A 203 -13.93 14.38 25.81
CA SER A 203 -13.65 15.03 27.09
C SER A 203 -12.96 14.11 28.12
N THR A 204 -13.02 12.79 27.92
CA THR A 204 -12.38 11.79 28.78
C THR A 204 -10.95 11.44 28.36
N LEU A 205 -10.49 11.98 27.22
CA LEU A 205 -9.17 11.73 26.66
C LEU A 205 -8.26 12.92 26.92
N GLN A 206 -7.13 12.66 27.58
CA GLN A 206 -6.05 13.62 27.72
C GLN A 206 -4.95 13.28 26.71
N LEU A 207 -4.90 14.00 25.58
CA LEU A 207 -3.83 13.84 24.60
C LEU A 207 -2.47 14.20 25.22
N GLU A 208 -1.47 13.39 24.90
CA GLU A 208 -0.09 13.59 25.28
C GLU A 208 0.75 13.88 24.02
N HIS A 209 1.86 13.15 23.83
CA HIS A 209 2.76 13.36 22.71
C HIS A 209 2.33 12.58 21.47
N LYS A 210 2.75 13.08 20.31
CA LYS A 210 2.53 12.44 19.02
C LYS A 210 3.41 11.20 18.88
N LEU A 211 2.80 10.07 18.54
CA LEU A 211 3.48 8.81 18.24
C LEU A 211 3.85 8.68 16.76
N GLY A 212 3.00 9.21 15.87
CA GLY A 212 3.23 9.15 14.43
C GLY A 212 2.23 9.94 13.63
N GLU A 213 2.52 10.14 12.35
CA GLU A 213 1.59 10.71 11.37
C GLU A 213 1.77 10.00 10.04
N GLY A 214 0.65 9.56 9.47
CA GLY A 214 0.59 8.95 8.15
C GLY A 214 -0.30 9.76 7.20
N ALA A 215 -0.57 9.16 6.04
CA ALA A 215 -1.48 9.72 5.04
C ALA A 215 -2.92 9.85 5.59
N SER A 216 -3.40 8.86 6.34
CA SER A 216 -4.78 8.81 6.82
C SER A 216 -5.05 9.56 8.12
N GLY A 217 -4.02 9.91 8.90
CA GLY A 217 -4.24 10.47 10.23
C GLY A 217 -3.00 10.73 11.06
N VAL A 218 -3.22 11.25 12.26
CA VAL A 218 -2.19 11.47 13.28
C VAL A 218 -2.50 10.59 14.49
N ILE A 219 -1.48 9.92 15.00
CA ILE A 219 -1.57 9.04 16.16
C ILE A 219 -0.88 9.72 17.34
N HIS A 220 -1.60 9.84 18.46
CA HIS A 220 -1.10 10.39 19.72
C HIS A 220 -1.15 9.33 20.81
N GLN A 221 -0.23 9.40 21.76
CA GLN A 221 -0.44 8.78 23.05
C GLN A 221 -1.47 9.63 23.81
N ALA A 222 -2.32 8.98 24.60
CA ALA A 222 -3.25 9.67 25.48
C ALA A 222 -3.49 8.87 26.76
N ALA A 223 -3.94 9.56 27.81
CA ALA A 223 -4.50 8.95 28.99
C ALA A 223 -6.03 8.96 28.89
N TRP A 224 -6.65 7.79 28.90
CA TRP A 224 -8.11 7.64 28.92
C TRP A 224 -8.60 7.53 30.36
N GLN A 225 -9.39 8.53 30.78
CA GLN A 225 -9.97 8.61 32.11
C GLN A 225 -11.34 7.93 32.12
N THR A 226 -11.54 6.96 33.01
CA THR A 226 -12.86 6.41 33.30
C THR A 226 -13.23 6.70 34.76
N PRO A 227 -14.52 6.89 35.10
CA PRO A 227 -14.90 7.27 36.47
C PRO A 227 -14.52 6.24 37.54
N GLU A 228 -14.33 4.98 37.15
CA GLU A 228 -14.22 3.83 38.05
C GLU A 228 -12.83 3.20 38.07
N GLN A 229 -11.91 3.61 37.18
CA GLN A 229 -10.59 2.99 37.03
C GLN A 229 -9.48 4.04 36.92
N PRO A 230 -8.23 3.69 37.30
CA PRO A 230 -7.08 4.54 37.00
C PRO A 230 -6.99 4.83 35.50
N ALA A 231 -6.46 5.99 35.16
CA ALA A 231 -6.29 6.40 33.77
C ALA A 231 -5.48 5.36 32.99
N MET A 232 -6.03 4.88 31.88
CA MET A 232 -5.42 3.86 31.06
C MET A 232 -4.62 4.52 29.92
N PRO A 233 -3.35 4.15 29.70
CA PRO A 233 -2.61 4.62 28.55
C PRO A 233 -3.14 4.00 27.27
N VAL A 234 -3.44 4.83 26.27
CA VAL A 234 -4.03 4.44 24.98
C VAL A 234 -3.35 5.17 23.83
N ALA A 235 -3.54 4.65 22.62
CA ALA A 235 -3.23 5.35 21.39
C ALA A 235 -4.51 5.94 20.79
N VAL A 236 -4.49 7.22 20.43
CA VAL A 236 -5.60 7.92 19.78
C VAL A 236 -5.21 8.22 18.34
N LYS A 237 -5.89 7.60 17.38
CA LYS A 237 -5.74 7.90 15.95
C LYS A 237 -6.85 8.85 15.53
N LEU A 238 -6.47 10.06 15.14
CA LEU A 238 -7.38 11.04 14.53
C LEU A 238 -7.21 10.99 13.02
N TYR A 239 -8.30 10.74 12.31
CA TYR A 239 -8.30 10.64 10.86
C TYR A 239 -8.39 12.01 10.20
N LYS A 240 -7.67 12.19 9.10
CA LYS A 240 -7.75 13.37 8.23
C LYS A 240 -9.01 13.24 7.34
N GLY A 241 -9.59 14.35 6.92
CA GLY A 241 -10.78 14.35 6.06
C GLY A 241 -10.51 14.11 4.57
N GLU A 242 -9.25 13.98 4.17
CA GLU A 242 -8.84 13.90 2.77
C GLU A 242 -8.67 12.44 2.31
N MET A 243 -8.92 12.18 1.02
CA MET A 243 -8.70 10.87 0.39
C MET A 243 -7.20 10.52 0.43
N THR A 244 -6.87 9.27 0.76
CA THR A 244 -5.48 8.79 0.71
C THR A 244 -5.19 8.01 -0.57
N SER A 245 -3.95 7.56 -0.76
CA SER A 245 -3.61 6.67 -1.88
C SER A 245 -4.25 5.29 -1.81
N ASP A 246 -4.77 4.92 -0.64
CA ASP A 246 -5.14 3.54 -0.32
C ASP A 246 -6.66 3.42 -0.13
N GLY A 247 -7.32 4.52 0.21
CA GLY A 247 -8.76 4.63 0.39
C GLY A 247 -9.13 5.86 1.22
N SER A 248 -10.40 5.97 1.61
CA SER A 248 -10.81 7.05 2.51
C SER A 248 -10.48 6.68 3.97
N PRO A 249 -10.05 7.62 4.81
CA PRO A 249 -9.80 7.38 6.23
C PRO A 249 -10.99 6.79 7.01
N LEU A 250 -12.23 7.08 6.61
CA LEU A 250 -13.43 6.47 7.20
C LEU A 250 -13.57 4.97 6.87
N HIS A 251 -13.20 4.55 5.66
CA HIS A 251 -13.20 3.14 5.28
C HIS A 251 -12.17 2.37 6.11
N GLU A 252 -10.97 2.93 6.29
CA GLU A 252 -9.96 2.36 7.19
C GLU A 252 -10.51 2.19 8.61
N MET A 253 -11.14 3.23 9.16
CA MET A 253 -11.74 3.18 10.49
C MET A 253 -12.79 2.06 10.60
N ASN A 254 -13.66 1.94 9.61
CA ASN A 254 -14.69 0.91 9.57
C ASN A 254 -14.07 -0.49 9.47
N ALA A 255 -13.02 -0.67 8.66
CA ALA A 255 -12.31 -1.95 8.54
C ALA A 255 -11.65 -2.35 9.87
N CYS A 256 -10.98 -1.41 10.56
CA CYS A 256 -10.43 -1.65 11.90
C CYS A 256 -11.49 -2.09 12.92
N ILE A 257 -12.69 -1.50 12.86
CA ILE A 257 -13.80 -1.84 13.75
C ILE A 257 -14.36 -3.23 13.40
N THR A 258 -14.72 -3.47 12.14
CA THR A 258 -15.34 -4.71 11.68
C THR A 258 -14.39 -5.90 11.81
N ALA A 259 -13.08 -5.68 11.73
CA ALA A 259 -12.08 -6.70 12.03
C ALA A 259 -12.19 -7.25 13.46
N GLY A 260 -12.81 -6.54 14.40
CA GLY A 260 -13.08 -7.05 15.73
C GLY A 260 -11.83 -7.39 16.55
N LEU A 261 -11.97 -8.32 17.48
CA LEU A 261 -10.89 -8.71 18.40
C LEU A 261 -10.13 -9.91 17.87
N HIS A 262 -8.80 -9.78 17.76
CA HIS A 262 -7.90 -10.88 17.47
C HIS A 262 -6.56 -10.67 18.20
N PRO A 263 -5.90 -11.73 18.74
CA PRO A 263 -4.65 -11.58 19.50
C PRO A 263 -3.50 -10.90 18.76
N ASN A 264 -3.51 -11.00 17.43
CA ASN A 264 -2.50 -10.43 16.54
C ASN A 264 -3.00 -9.18 15.78
N LEU A 265 -4.09 -8.54 16.23
CA LEU A 265 -4.54 -7.24 15.75
C LEU A 265 -4.35 -6.16 16.81
N ILE A 266 -4.16 -4.92 16.36
CA ILE A 266 -4.19 -3.77 17.28
C ILE A 266 -5.62 -3.59 17.78
N ARG A 267 -5.85 -3.88 19.07
CA ARG A 267 -7.18 -3.76 19.68
C ARG A 267 -7.73 -2.35 19.56
N VAL A 268 -8.94 -2.23 19.06
CA VAL A 268 -9.75 -1.00 19.09
C VAL A 268 -10.55 -1.00 20.39
N GLU A 269 -10.34 0.03 21.22
CA GLU A 269 -11.07 0.22 22.48
C GLU A 269 -12.42 0.91 22.25
N GLY A 270 -12.50 1.76 21.23
CA GLY A 270 -13.74 2.43 20.85
C GLY A 270 -13.55 3.55 19.83
N ARG A 271 -14.66 4.12 19.38
CA ARG A 271 -14.70 5.29 18.49
C ARG A 271 -14.86 6.58 19.29
N ILE A 272 -14.17 7.62 18.85
CA ILE A 272 -14.25 8.94 19.46
C ILE A 272 -15.56 9.61 19.07
N VAL A 273 -16.21 10.25 20.04
CA VAL A 273 -17.39 11.09 19.83
C VAL A 273 -17.17 12.47 20.45
N ASP A 274 -17.95 13.46 20.00
CA ASP A 274 -17.93 14.84 20.49
C ASP A 274 -16.57 15.54 20.41
N HIS A 275 -15.75 15.18 19.41
CA HIS A 275 -14.52 15.91 19.10
C HIS A 275 -14.86 17.37 18.69
N PRO A 276 -14.18 18.41 19.24
CA PRO A 276 -14.54 19.81 19.01
C PRO A 276 -14.55 20.23 17.53
N GLN A 277 -13.67 19.63 16.72
CA GLN A 277 -13.60 19.85 15.27
C GLN A 277 -14.36 18.79 14.45
N GLN A 278 -15.19 17.94 15.08
CA GLN A 278 -15.92 16.85 14.42
C GLN A 278 -15.00 15.87 13.66
N ALA A 279 -13.77 15.69 14.16
CA ALA A 279 -12.82 14.75 13.57
C ALA A 279 -13.24 13.31 13.92
N ALA A 280 -13.18 12.42 12.93
CA ALA A 280 -13.31 10.98 13.18
C ALA A 280 -12.03 10.45 13.84
N GLY A 281 -12.18 9.50 14.77
CA GLY A 281 -11.02 8.91 15.43
C GLY A 281 -11.32 7.62 16.18
N LEU A 282 -10.27 6.85 16.42
CA LEU A 282 -10.29 5.62 17.23
C LEU A 282 -9.40 5.78 18.44
N VAL A 283 -9.85 5.17 19.53
CA VAL A 283 -9.01 4.84 20.69
C VAL A 283 -8.60 3.38 20.53
N MET A 284 -7.31 3.12 20.64
CA MET A 284 -6.67 1.83 20.37
C MET A 284 -5.74 1.49 21.53
N GLN A 285 -5.40 0.21 21.68
CA GLN A 285 -4.38 -0.20 22.65
C GLN A 285 -3.06 0.53 22.39
N LEU A 286 -2.42 1.04 23.45
CA LEU A 286 -1.07 1.55 23.33
C LEU A 286 -0.10 0.39 23.12
N ILE A 287 0.63 0.41 22.00
CA ILE A 287 1.58 -0.64 21.67
C ILE A 287 2.84 -0.49 22.53
N PRO A 288 3.33 -1.56 23.19
CA PRO A 288 4.55 -1.50 23.97
C PRO A 288 5.78 -1.14 23.13
N THR A 289 6.73 -0.39 23.72
CA THR A 289 7.96 0.05 23.05
C THR A 289 8.91 -1.09 22.64
N SER A 290 8.63 -2.33 23.08
CA SER A 290 9.33 -3.53 22.62
C SER A 290 8.97 -3.94 21.20
N TYR A 291 7.86 -3.43 20.66
CA TYR A 291 7.44 -3.68 19.29
C TYR A 291 8.11 -2.71 18.32
N ARG A 292 8.41 -3.21 17.13
CA ARG A 292 8.95 -2.44 16.00
C ARG A 292 8.43 -3.00 14.69
N ASN A 293 8.48 -2.21 13.62
CA ASN A 293 8.12 -2.70 12.29
C ASN A 293 9.04 -3.86 11.89
N LEU A 294 8.46 -4.89 11.27
CA LEU A 294 9.17 -6.07 10.81
C LEU A 294 10.12 -5.73 9.66
N ALA A 295 9.72 -4.78 8.82
CA ALA A 295 10.55 -4.26 7.73
C ALA A 295 10.33 -2.75 7.52
N ALA A 296 11.22 -2.13 6.74
CA ALA A 296 11.05 -0.78 6.23
C ALA A 296 10.33 -0.81 4.86
N LEU A 297 9.78 0.34 4.47
CA LEU A 297 9.07 0.52 3.19
C LEU A 297 9.92 0.09 1.99
N PRO A 298 9.30 -0.33 0.88
CA PRO A 298 10.03 -0.70 -0.34
C PRO A 298 10.87 0.45 -0.89
N SER A 299 12.00 0.11 -1.53
CA SER A 299 12.84 1.09 -2.25
C SER A 299 12.44 1.19 -3.72
N LEU A 300 12.94 2.23 -4.40
CA LEU A 300 12.90 2.34 -5.86
C LEU A 300 13.53 1.12 -6.57
N ALA A 301 14.46 0.40 -5.90
CA ALA A 301 15.14 -0.77 -6.45
C ALA A 301 14.36 -2.08 -6.22
N SER A 302 13.95 -2.34 -4.97
CA SER A 302 13.23 -3.55 -4.57
C SER A 302 11.80 -3.60 -5.12
N CYS A 303 11.33 -2.46 -5.60
CA CYS A 303 10.02 -2.28 -6.14
C CYS A 303 8.92 -2.52 -5.10
N SER A 304 8.37 -3.72 -5.04
CA SER A 304 7.30 -4.11 -4.15
C SER A 304 7.83 -4.64 -2.83
N ARG A 305 9.04 -5.19 -2.81
CA ARG A 305 9.56 -5.87 -1.63
C ARG A 305 10.01 -4.88 -0.56
N ASP A 306 9.58 -5.14 0.67
CA ASP A 306 10.04 -4.40 1.83
C ASP A 306 11.54 -4.61 2.06
N ILE A 307 12.13 -3.66 2.78
CA ILE A 307 13.56 -3.65 3.06
C ILE A 307 13.75 -4.07 4.51
N TYR A 308 14.47 -5.17 4.70
CA TYR A 308 14.86 -5.62 6.02
C TYR A 308 16.31 -5.22 6.29
N PRO A 309 16.71 -4.97 7.55
CA PRO A 309 18.12 -4.82 7.90
C PRO A 309 18.91 -6.07 7.51
N ASP A 310 20.10 -5.89 6.91
CA ASP A 310 20.94 -7.00 6.42
C ASP A 310 21.34 -7.99 7.52
N GLU A 311 21.46 -7.51 8.76
CA GLU A 311 21.85 -8.30 9.93
C GLU A 311 20.65 -8.90 10.69
N LEU A 312 19.41 -8.63 10.26
CA LEU A 312 18.24 -9.14 10.95
C LEU A 312 18.11 -10.66 10.74
N ARG A 313 18.19 -11.42 11.82
CA ARG A 313 18.01 -12.88 11.84
C ARG A 313 16.98 -13.29 12.87
N PHE A 314 16.37 -14.44 12.63
CA PHE A 314 15.37 -15.05 13.50
C PHE A 314 15.76 -16.49 13.84
N SER A 315 15.43 -16.93 15.06
CA SER A 315 15.25 -18.36 15.30
C SER A 315 13.98 -18.84 14.57
N ALA A 316 13.93 -20.12 14.23
CA ALA A 316 12.75 -20.72 13.61
C ALA A 316 11.48 -20.50 14.44
N SER A 317 11.57 -20.62 15.77
CA SER A 317 10.43 -20.40 16.67
C SER A 317 9.86 -18.98 16.58
N VAL A 318 10.71 -17.96 16.46
CA VAL A 318 10.28 -16.55 16.33
C VAL A 318 9.65 -16.32 14.96
N ALA A 319 10.30 -16.77 13.88
CA ALA A 319 9.80 -16.62 12.53
C ALA A 319 8.45 -17.34 12.32
N LEU A 320 8.31 -18.57 12.83
CA LEU A 320 7.08 -19.34 12.76
C LEU A 320 5.96 -18.70 13.59
N ARG A 321 6.27 -18.14 14.77
CA ARG A 321 5.28 -17.42 15.57
C ARG A 321 4.71 -16.21 14.85
N ILE A 322 5.57 -15.44 14.16
CA ILE A 322 5.15 -14.32 13.30
C ILE A 322 4.30 -14.85 12.14
N ALA A 323 4.77 -15.85 11.40
CA ALA A 323 4.06 -16.42 10.26
C ALA A 323 2.67 -16.95 10.66
N SER A 324 2.58 -17.73 11.73
CA SER A 324 1.30 -18.23 12.25
C SER A 324 0.38 -17.11 12.74
N GLY A 325 0.92 -16.09 13.41
CA GLY A 325 0.13 -14.94 13.85
C GLY A 325 -0.50 -14.18 12.68
N ILE A 326 0.27 -13.94 11.62
CA ILE A 326 -0.21 -13.25 10.42
C ILE A 326 -1.20 -14.09 9.62
N ALA A 327 -0.93 -15.39 9.44
CA ALA A 327 -1.89 -16.30 8.81
C ALA A 327 -3.22 -16.37 9.59
N SER A 328 -3.16 -16.37 10.92
CA SER A 328 -4.34 -16.36 11.80
C SER A 328 -5.16 -15.08 11.67
N VAL A 329 -4.50 -13.91 11.61
CA VAL A 329 -5.21 -12.64 11.36
C VAL A 329 -5.88 -12.66 9.99
N ALA A 330 -5.18 -13.12 8.95
CA ALA A 330 -5.73 -13.11 7.61
C ALA A 330 -6.95 -14.06 7.48
N GLU A 331 -6.89 -15.25 8.07
CA GLU A 331 -8.06 -16.15 8.18
C GLU A 331 -9.23 -15.43 8.89
N HIS A 332 -8.95 -14.77 10.01
CA HIS A 332 -9.95 -14.04 10.79
C HIS A 332 -10.59 -12.91 9.98
N LEU A 333 -9.79 -12.11 9.27
CA LEU A 333 -10.29 -11.03 8.40
C LEU A 333 -11.17 -11.58 7.28
N HIS A 334 -10.74 -12.67 6.63
CA HIS A 334 -11.51 -13.33 5.57
C HIS A 334 -12.88 -13.82 6.07
N GLY A 335 -12.93 -14.34 7.30
CA GLY A 335 -14.17 -14.72 7.97
C GLY A 335 -15.13 -13.54 8.24
N HIS A 336 -14.60 -12.33 8.35
CA HIS A 336 -15.38 -11.08 8.48
C HIS A 336 -15.66 -10.40 7.13
N GLY A 337 -15.32 -11.04 6.00
CA GLY A 337 -15.49 -10.46 4.66
C GLY A 337 -14.54 -9.30 4.38
N ILE A 338 -13.36 -9.29 5.01
CA ILE A 338 -12.33 -8.25 4.84
C ILE A 338 -11.12 -8.85 4.15
N THR A 339 -10.63 -8.18 3.11
CA THR A 339 -9.24 -8.31 2.67
C THR A 339 -8.44 -7.11 3.17
N HIS A 340 -7.23 -7.33 3.68
CA HIS A 340 -6.36 -6.25 4.16
C HIS A 340 -5.75 -5.44 3.01
N GLY A 341 -5.41 -6.09 1.89
CA GLY A 341 -4.95 -5.44 0.66
C GLY A 341 -3.51 -4.90 0.69
N ASP A 342 -2.81 -4.99 1.83
CA ASP A 342 -1.45 -4.46 2.02
C ASP A 342 -0.65 -5.27 3.06
N LEU A 343 -0.69 -6.59 2.96
CA LEU A 343 0.00 -7.51 3.87
C LEU A 343 1.51 -7.49 3.65
N TYR A 344 2.17 -6.48 4.23
CA TYR A 344 3.59 -6.20 4.13
C TYR A 344 4.27 -6.21 5.49
N GLY A 345 5.58 -6.49 5.52
CA GLY A 345 6.41 -6.43 6.73
C GLY A 345 6.43 -5.04 7.38
N HIS A 346 6.33 -3.96 6.62
CA HIS A 346 6.26 -2.61 7.22
C HIS A 346 4.94 -2.33 7.96
N ASN A 347 3.89 -3.09 7.69
CA ASN A 347 2.58 -3.04 8.38
C ASN A 347 2.47 -4.04 9.54
N ILE A 348 3.53 -4.83 9.78
CA ILE A 348 3.60 -5.83 10.85
C ILE A 348 4.53 -5.33 11.94
N LEU A 349 3.99 -5.15 13.13
CA LEU A 349 4.77 -4.90 14.35
C LEU A 349 5.14 -6.22 14.99
N TRP A 350 6.37 -6.34 15.53
CA TRP A 350 6.81 -7.55 16.23
C TRP A 350 7.76 -7.26 17.39
N ASN A 351 7.89 -8.20 18.33
CA ASN A 351 8.83 -8.16 19.46
C ASN A 351 9.84 -9.33 19.41
N GLN A 352 10.85 -9.33 20.29
CA GLN A 352 11.90 -10.36 20.30
C GLN A 352 11.39 -11.79 20.55
N GLN A 353 10.19 -11.94 21.13
CA GLN A 353 9.56 -13.23 21.39
C GLN A 353 8.81 -13.78 20.15
N GLY A 354 8.67 -12.96 19.10
CA GLY A 354 7.92 -13.29 17.89
C GLY A 354 6.42 -13.02 18.01
N ASP A 355 5.96 -12.34 19.06
CA ASP A 355 4.59 -11.83 19.06
C ASP A 355 4.48 -10.72 18.03
N CYS A 356 3.42 -10.73 17.24
CA CYS A 356 3.20 -9.76 16.18
C CYS A 356 1.80 -9.16 16.21
N LEU A 357 1.69 -7.93 15.69
CA LEU A 357 0.43 -7.21 15.50
C LEU A 357 0.40 -6.70 14.05
N LEU A 358 -0.68 -7.03 13.33
CA LEU A 358 -0.96 -6.43 12.03
C LEU A 358 -1.71 -5.11 12.23
N GLY A 359 -1.33 -4.08 11.48
CA GLY A 359 -1.99 -2.78 11.45
C GLY A 359 -2.04 -2.20 10.03
N ASP A 360 -2.47 -0.94 9.95
CA ASP A 360 -2.69 -0.19 8.70
C ASP A 360 -3.73 -0.80 7.74
N PHE A 361 -4.99 -0.54 8.04
CA PHE A 361 -6.12 -0.97 7.23
C PHE A 361 -6.43 0.00 6.09
N GLY A 362 -5.50 0.90 5.72
CA GLY A 362 -5.72 1.94 4.71
C GLY A 362 -6.17 1.39 3.35
N ALA A 363 -5.68 0.20 3.00
CA ALA A 363 -5.98 -0.51 1.76
C ALA A 363 -7.08 -1.59 1.88
N ALA A 364 -7.63 -1.77 3.09
CA ALA A 364 -8.58 -2.85 3.35
C ALA A 364 -9.85 -2.65 2.53
N SER A 365 -10.39 -3.75 2.00
CA SER A 365 -11.60 -3.76 1.18
C SER A 365 -12.57 -4.85 1.66
N PHE A 366 -13.85 -4.52 1.67
CA PHE A 366 -14.92 -5.44 2.03
C PHE A 366 -15.39 -6.26 0.83
N HIS A 367 -15.71 -7.53 1.07
CA HIS A 367 -16.32 -8.43 0.10
C HIS A 367 -17.42 -9.27 0.75
N ALA A 368 -18.23 -9.91 -0.08
CA ALA A 368 -19.25 -10.82 0.41
C ALA A 368 -18.63 -11.97 1.23
N ILE A 369 -19.22 -12.25 2.39
CA ILE A 369 -18.85 -13.38 3.28
C ILE A 369 -19.29 -14.72 2.65
N SER A 370 -20.30 -14.68 1.78
CA SER A 370 -20.74 -15.87 1.05
C SER A 370 -19.60 -16.44 0.20
N ASP A 371 -19.42 -17.74 0.31
CA ASP A 371 -18.44 -18.47 -0.47
C ASP A 371 -18.78 -18.42 -1.97
N SER A 372 -17.90 -17.81 -2.76
CA SER A 372 -18.05 -17.62 -4.21
C SER A 372 -16.67 -17.71 -4.88
N PRO A 373 -16.62 -17.96 -6.21
CA PRO A 373 -15.34 -17.94 -6.93
C PRO A 373 -14.58 -16.62 -6.77
N GLU A 374 -15.30 -15.50 -6.69
CA GLU A 374 -14.72 -14.16 -6.50
C GLU A 374 -14.16 -13.98 -5.08
N SER A 375 -14.93 -14.30 -4.03
CA SER A 375 -14.46 -14.18 -2.65
C SER A 375 -13.26 -15.10 -2.39
N ARG A 376 -13.29 -16.34 -2.90
CA ARG A 376 -12.13 -17.24 -2.87
C ARG A 376 -10.92 -16.63 -3.57
N ALA A 377 -11.08 -16.08 -4.78
CA ALA A 377 -9.96 -15.49 -5.52
C ALA A 377 -9.33 -14.30 -4.79
N LEU A 378 -10.16 -13.41 -4.22
CA LEU A 378 -9.70 -12.30 -3.38
C LEU A 378 -8.87 -12.79 -2.19
N GLN A 379 -9.34 -13.81 -1.48
CA GLN A 379 -8.60 -14.42 -0.38
C GLN A 379 -7.27 -15.04 -0.85
N ARG A 380 -7.27 -15.72 -2.00
CA ARG A 380 -6.07 -16.35 -2.57
C ARG A 380 -5.05 -15.34 -3.13
N ILE A 381 -5.46 -14.09 -3.41
CA ILE A 381 -4.52 -13.00 -3.67
C ILE A 381 -3.73 -12.66 -2.40
N GLU A 382 -4.38 -12.58 -1.24
CA GLU A 382 -3.68 -12.32 0.04
C GLU A 382 -2.85 -13.50 0.52
N VAL A 383 -3.24 -14.74 0.20
CA VAL A 383 -2.39 -15.92 0.47
C VAL A 383 -1.04 -15.80 -0.27
N ARG A 384 -1.01 -15.24 -1.48
CA ARG A 384 0.26 -14.95 -2.15
C ARG A 384 1.08 -13.90 -1.39
N ALA A 385 0.44 -12.89 -0.82
CA ALA A 385 1.12 -11.88 0.00
C ALA A 385 1.77 -12.52 1.23
N PHE A 386 1.05 -13.44 1.85
CA PHE A 386 1.59 -14.27 2.92
C PHE A 386 2.76 -15.15 2.45
N GLY A 387 2.66 -15.82 1.29
CA GLY A 387 3.76 -16.60 0.72
C GLY A 387 5.02 -15.74 0.49
N VAL A 388 4.85 -14.52 -0.01
CA VAL A 388 5.92 -13.53 -0.17
C VAL A 388 6.59 -13.21 1.18
N LEU A 389 5.80 -12.93 2.22
CA LEU A 389 6.28 -12.69 3.59
C LEU A 389 6.98 -13.92 4.18
N LEU A 390 6.43 -15.12 3.95
CA LEU A 390 7.00 -16.37 4.42
C LEU A 390 8.41 -16.58 3.84
N GLY A 391 8.59 -16.38 2.54
CA GLY A 391 9.91 -16.42 1.90
C GLY A 391 10.90 -15.41 2.51
N GLU A 392 10.43 -14.22 2.89
CA GLU A 392 11.26 -13.20 3.58
C GLU A 392 11.69 -13.63 4.96
N LEU A 393 10.79 -14.26 5.72
CA LEU A 393 11.11 -14.83 7.03
C LEU A 393 12.09 -16.00 6.88
N LEU A 394 11.85 -16.93 5.95
CA LEU A 394 12.68 -18.11 5.70
C LEU A 394 14.12 -17.77 5.32
N ALA A 395 14.30 -16.73 4.50
CA ALA A 395 15.62 -16.21 4.11
C ALA A 395 16.42 -15.66 5.30
N ARG A 396 15.77 -15.40 6.44
CA ARG A 396 16.35 -14.78 7.64
C ARG A 396 16.38 -15.71 8.85
N ILE A 397 15.94 -16.95 8.72
CA ILE A 397 16.10 -17.96 9.76
C ILE A 397 17.53 -18.49 9.73
N ASP A 398 18.26 -18.34 10.84
CA ASP A 398 19.65 -18.80 10.98
C ASP A 398 19.81 -20.02 11.90
N SER A 399 18.76 -20.36 12.66
CA SER A 399 18.83 -21.37 13.72
C SER A 399 17.47 -22.01 13.99
N GLY A 400 17.49 -23.26 14.49
CA GLY A 400 16.30 -23.94 15.00
C GLY A 400 15.38 -24.57 13.95
N LEU A 401 15.79 -24.59 12.68
CA LEU A 401 15.04 -25.21 11.59
C LEU A 401 15.82 -26.41 11.04
N SER A 402 15.23 -27.61 11.06
CA SER A 402 15.77 -28.78 10.38
C SER A 402 15.57 -28.70 8.86
N ASP A 403 16.38 -29.44 8.09
CA ASP A 403 16.23 -29.50 6.62
C ASP A 403 14.84 -29.98 6.19
N ALA A 404 14.24 -30.90 6.94
CA ALA A 404 12.88 -31.38 6.67
C ALA A 404 11.83 -30.29 6.89
N GLN A 405 11.90 -29.56 8.01
CA GLN A 405 10.98 -28.44 8.28
C GLN A 405 11.18 -27.31 7.26
N ARG A 406 12.43 -27.00 6.89
CA ARG A 406 12.74 -26.01 5.87
C ARG A 406 12.09 -26.36 4.54
N LYS A 407 12.21 -27.62 4.10
CA LYS A 407 11.60 -28.09 2.86
C LYS A 407 10.08 -27.94 2.88
N VAL A 408 9.42 -28.31 3.98
CA VAL A 408 7.95 -28.16 4.11
C VAL A 408 7.53 -26.69 4.01
N LEU A 409 8.31 -25.77 4.61
CA LEU A 409 8.02 -24.34 4.53
C LEU A 409 8.27 -23.76 3.14
N GLU A 410 9.31 -24.20 2.45
CA GLU A 410 9.59 -23.83 1.05
C GLU A 410 8.51 -24.36 0.10
N GLU A 411 8.00 -25.57 0.33
CA GLU A 411 6.85 -26.11 -0.41
C GLU A 411 5.58 -25.30 -0.14
N LEU A 412 5.32 -24.90 1.11
CA LEU A 412 4.20 -24.01 1.46
C LEU A 412 4.33 -22.63 0.80
N GLU A 413 5.53 -22.03 0.79
CA GLU A 413 5.81 -20.78 0.10
C GLU A 413 5.48 -20.88 -1.39
N GLN A 414 5.92 -21.97 -2.04
CA GLN A 414 5.68 -22.24 -3.46
C GLN A 414 4.18 -22.41 -3.75
N ASP A 415 3.46 -23.16 -2.92
CA ASP A 415 2.01 -23.36 -3.04
C ASP A 415 1.24 -22.05 -2.86
N CYS A 416 1.66 -21.18 -1.94
CA CYS A 416 1.06 -19.85 -1.76
C CYS A 416 1.34 -18.92 -2.95
N CYS A 417 2.51 -19.05 -3.58
CA CYS A 417 2.97 -18.18 -4.66
C CYS A 417 2.68 -18.70 -6.07
N GLN A 418 1.99 -19.84 -6.21
CA GLN A 418 1.76 -20.45 -7.50
C GLN A 418 0.92 -19.57 -8.45
N PRO A 419 1.07 -19.72 -9.78
CA PRO A 419 0.43 -18.84 -10.75
C PRO A 419 -1.10 -19.04 -10.87
N GLN A 420 -1.63 -20.23 -10.57
CA GLN A 420 -3.07 -20.47 -10.60
C GLN A 420 -3.70 -20.00 -9.28
N VAL A 421 -4.33 -18.83 -9.29
CA VAL A 421 -4.87 -18.17 -8.08
C VAL A 421 -5.73 -19.10 -7.24
N LEU A 422 -6.73 -19.75 -7.83
CA LEU A 422 -7.65 -20.63 -7.10
C LEU A 422 -7.05 -21.97 -6.65
N ALA A 423 -5.83 -22.29 -7.06
CA ALA A 423 -5.14 -23.49 -6.59
C ALA A 423 -4.24 -23.21 -5.37
N ARG A 424 -4.05 -21.93 -4.99
CA ARG A 424 -3.38 -21.56 -3.74
C ARG A 424 -4.21 -22.07 -2.54
N PRO A 425 -3.55 -22.48 -1.44
CA PRO A 425 -4.25 -22.94 -0.23
C PRO A 425 -5.06 -21.82 0.41
N GLY A 426 -6.06 -22.15 1.23
CA GLY A 426 -6.68 -21.19 2.15
C GLY A 426 -5.85 -20.94 3.39
N PHE A 427 -6.14 -19.88 4.15
CA PHE A 427 -5.42 -19.63 5.39
C PHE A 427 -5.67 -20.70 6.46
N ASP A 428 -6.81 -21.39 6.43
CA ASP A 428 -7.11 -22.58 7.22
C ASP A 428 -6.09 -23.71 6.94
N GLU A 429 -5.87 -24.02 5.66
CA GLU A 429 -4.86 -25.01 5.24
C GLU A 429 -3.43 -24.56 5.56
N VAL A 430 -3.11 -23.27 5.37
CA VAL A 430 -1.80 -22.69 5.73
C VAL A 430 -1.54 -22.87 7.23
N LEU A 431 -2.53 -22.55 8.07
CA LEU A 431 -2.42 -22.68 9.53
C LEU A 431 -2.26 -24.13 9.96
N GLU A 432 -2.96 -25.07 9.32
CA GLU A 432 -2.78 -26.50 9.59
C GLU A 432 -1.35 -26.94 9.30
N ARG A 433 -0.78 -26.53 8.16
CA ARG A 433 0.61 -26.88 7.82
C ARG A 433 1.63 -26.24 8.77
N LEU A 434 1.42 -25.00 9.20
CA LEU A 434 2.29 -24.33 10.16
C LEU A 434 2.24 -24.98 11.56
N LYS A 435 1.09 -25.49 11.99
CA LYS A 435 0.92 -26.18 13.29
C LYS A 435 1.67 -27.52 13.36
N ASN A 436 1.91 -28.14 12.22
CA ASN A 436 2.55 -29.46 12.11
C ASN A 436 4.09 -29.39 12.07
N LEU A 437 4.68 -28.21 12.29
CA LEU A 437 6.13 -27.95 12.18
C LEU A 437 6.86 -27.84 13.51
#